data_AF-A0A8F3E382-F1
#
_entry.id   AF-A0A8F3E382-F1
#
_cell.length_a   1.000
_cell.length_b   1.000
_cell.length_c   1.000
_cell.angle_alpha   90.00
_cell.angle_beta   90.00
_cell.angle_gamma   90.00
#
_symmetry.space_group_name_H-M   'P 1'
#
loop_
_entity.id
_entity.type
_entity.pdbx_description
1 polymer ?
#
loop_
_entity_poly.entity_id
_entity_poly.type
_entity_poly.pdbx_seq_one_letter_code
_entity_poly.pdbx_strand_id
1 'polypeptide(L)'
;MDRPANSSPDTRRVSLLPGTRKIIEGVERVYYEGYWIRYYQPPANTLSAKRHLITALTRRLFNHVEHGINISGVRLQQARHAYETALDPALKRVNGAMLAGALFNRASDIIAKLVEIQELGVEIRSDNALLRECGNCLQEALTLGRLVLHRSGEEGIDELWGEPLHAFSIPVEDFFESRYLKIASTLRDVDHIGAALTCCFEEDGDFAAIVPLIRCAIDAAHRKVETLQTDDLIFTVWPEFVVAGENLIHYRPPSASAEDIERVRHQEHGLQLVAQGWAILNDISRARTPMPKTTQSFIRRLEAFRQSGTCPGLLVPLTVPD
;
A
#
# COMPACT_ATOMS: atom_id res chain seq x y z
N MET A 1 19.66 20.62 28.97
CA MET A 1 18.18 20.50 29.03
C MET A 1 17.88 19.05 28.74
N ASP A 2 17.90 18.28 29.80
CA ASP A 2 17.98 16.83 29.80
C ASP A 2 16.63 16.19 29.49
N ARG A 3 16.66 15.17 28.61
CA ARG A 3 15.57 14.21 28.48
C ARG A 3 15.46 13.42 29.79
N PRO A 4 14.25 13.15 30.31
CA PRO A 4 14.14 12.29 31.47
C PRO A 4 14.44 10.85 31.07
N ALA A 5 15.46 10.28 31.73
CA ALA A 5 15.75 8.86 31.77
C ALA A 5 14.59 8.12 32.45
N ASN A 6 14.12 7.04 31.82
CA ASN A 6 13.04 6.21 32.33
C ASN A 6 13.63 4.95 33.00
N SER A 7 13.69 4.95 34.34
CA SER A 7 13.92 3.79 35.21
C SER A 7 13.09 4.04 36.47
N SER A 8 12.21 3.21 37.02
CA SER A 8 12.01 1.74 37.09
C SER A 8 10.57 1.53 37.67
N PRO A 9 10.18 0.37 38.23
CA PRO A 9 10.09 -1.01 37.72
C PRO A 9 8.62 -1.54 37.78
N ASP A 10 8.41 -2.79 37.34
CA ASP A 10 7.16 -3.57 37.41
C ASP A 10 6.13 -3.34 36.28
N THR A 11 6.49 -3.75 35.06
CA THR A 11 5.50 -4.04 34.02
C THR A 11 5.25 -5.54 33.98
N ARG A 12 4.24 -6.01 34.72
CA ARG A 12 3.37 -7.05 34.17
C ARG A 12 3.02 -6.58 32.75
N ARG A 13 3.48 -7.29 31.72
CA ARG A 13 3.05 -7.03 30.33
C ARG A 13 1.54 -7.15 30.33
N VAL A 14 0.83 -6.03 30.45
CA VAL A 14 -0.59 -5.98 30.11
C VAL A 14 -0.61 -6.26 28.62
N SER A 15 -0.99 -7.48 28.25
CA SER A 15 -1.23 -7.84 26.86
C SER A 15 -2.38 -6.95 26.39
N LEU A 16 -2.06 -5.87 25.68
CA LEU A 16 -3.05 -5.00 25.08
C LEU A 16 -3.83 -5.83 24.06
N LEU A 17 -5.15 -5.85 24.21
CA LEU A 17 -6.03 -6.58 23.31
C LEU A 17 -6.19 -5.80 21.99
N PRO A 18 -6.19 -6.46 20.82
CA PRO A 18 -6.60 -5.84 19.57
C PRO A 18 -7.93 -5.11 19.72
N GLY A 19 -8.05 -3.91 19.14
CA GLY A 19 -9.23 -3.07 19.29
C GLY A 19 -9.26 -2.21 20.56
N THR A 20 -8.26 -2.31 21.44
CA THR A 20 -8.15 -1.40 22.61
C THR A 20 -8.04 0.04 22.12
N ARG A 21 -8.91 0.93 22.63
CA ARG A 21 -8.92 2.36 22.29
C ARG A 21 -8.36 3.21 23.41
N LYS A 22 -7.61 4.26 23.06
CA LYS A 22 -7.02 5.20 24.00
C LYS A 22 -6.83 6.57 23.37
N ILE A 23 -6.99 7.63 24.16
CA ILE A 23 -6.53 8.97 23.78
C ILE A 23 -5.03 9.07 24.01
N ILE A 24 -4.28 9.33 22.95
CA ILE A 24 -2.83 9.59 23.00
C ILE A 24 -2.65 10.96 22.35
N GLU A 25 -1.94 11.90 22.98
CA GLU A 25 -1.70 13.24 22.40
C GLU A 25 -2.97 13.95 21.86
N GLY A 26 -4.12 13.75 22.52
CA GLY A 26 -5.40 14.33 22.10
C GLY A 26 -6.10 13.63 20.92
N VAL A 27 -5.56 12.54 20.39
CA VAL A 27 -6.13 11.77 19.28
C VAL A 27 -6.59 10.39 19.78
N GLU A 28 -7.83 10.01 19.45
CA GLU A 28 -8.31 8.64 19.68
C GLU A 28 -7.56 7.68 18.75
N ARG A 29 -6.90 6.69 19.37
CA ARG A 29 -6.13 5.66 18.66
C ARG A 29 -6.62 4.28 19.08
N VAL A 30 -6.51 3.33 18.15
CA VAL A 30 -6.86 1.92 18.32
C VAL A 30 -5.61 1.05 18.17
N TYR A 31 -5.46 0.06 19.05
CA TYR A 31 -4.30 -0.81 19.10
C TYR A 31 -4.46 -2.07 18.25
N TYR A 32 -3.50 -2.33 17.35
CA TYR A 32 -3.39 -3.56 16.57
C TYR A 32 -1.92 -3.91 16.32
N GLU A 33 -1.54 -5.18 16.53
CA GLU A 33 -0.23 -5.72 16.12
C GLU A 33 1.01 -4.91 16.57
N GLY A 34 0.94 -4.24 17.72
CA GLY A 34 2.03 -3.40 18.24
C GLY A 34 1.90 -1.90 17.94
N TYR A 35 0.91 -1.49 17.16
CA TYR A 35 0.74 -0.12 16.68
C TYR A 35 -0.50 0.54 17.28
N TRP A 36 -0.36 1.81 17.68
CA TRP A 36 -1.47 2.70 17.98
C TRP A 36 -1.82 3.51 16.74
N ILE A 37 -2.92 3.16 16.11
CA ILE A 37 -3.35 3.73 14.82
C ILE A 37 -4.47 4.72 15.07
N ARG A 38 -4.48 5.87 14.38
CA ARG A 38 -5.62 6.80 14.41
C ARG A 38 -6.94 6.07 14.17
N TYR A 39 -7.87 6.21 15.11
CA TYR A 39 -9.20 5.63 15.00
C TYR A 39 -10.10 6.53 14.14
N TYR A 40 -10.77 5.90 13.18
CA TYR A 40 -11.83 6.47 12.37
C TYR A 40 -13.14 5.75 12.69
N GLN A 41 -14.16 6.52 13.08
CA GLN A 41 -15.49 5.97 13.33
C GLN A 41 -16.06 5.38 12.04
N PRO A 42 -16.48 4.09 12.04
CA PRO A 42 -17.14 3.49 10.89
C PRO A 42 -18.45 4.21 10.57
N PRO A 43 -18.80 4.41 9.28
CA PRO A 43 -20.11 4.94 8.92
C PRO A 43 -21.21 3.92 9.24
N ALA A 44 -22.46 4.39 9.26
CA ALA A 44 -23.61 3.52 9.51
C ALA A 44 -23.66 2.36 8.50
N ASN A 45 -24.08 1.17 8.96
CA ASN A 45 -24.18 -0.03 8.13
C ASN A 45 -25.42 0.03 7.20
N THR A 46 -25.34 0.85 6.15
CA THR A 46 -26.39 1.04 5.14
C THR A 46 -25.86 0.72 3.74
N LEU A 47 -26.75 0.40 2.80
CA LEU A 47 -26.35 0.12 1.42
C LEU A 47 -25.70 1.34 0.75
N SER A 48 -26.19 2.55 1.08
CA SER A 48 -25.59 3.81 0.61
C SER A 48 -24.15 3.98 1.15
N ALA A 49 -23.89 3.71 2.43
CA ALA A 49 -22.54 3.74 2.98
C ALA A 49 -21.64 2.68 2.33
N LYS A 50 -22.14 1.46 2.12
CA LYS A 50 -21.42 0.39 1.40
C LYS A 50 -21.09 0.80 -0.04
N ARG A 51 -22.00 1.46 -0.76
CA ARG A 51 -21.74 1.99 -2.10
C ARG A 51 -20.61 3.01 -2.10
N HIS A 52 -20.64 3.98 -1.18
CA HIS A 52 -19.56 4.98 -1.08
C HIS A 52 -18.22 4.34 -0.76
N LEU A 53 -18.21 3.38 0.17
CA LEU A 53 -17.03 2.62 0.53
C LEU A 53 -16.48 1.84 -0.66
N ILE A 54 -17.29 1.01 -1.32
CA ILE A 54 -16.88 0.22 -2.49
C ILE A 54 -16.35 1.15 -3.58
N THR A 55 -17.04 2.26 -3.88
CA THR A 55 -16.57 3.25 -4.87
C THR A 55 -15.17 3.81 -4.53
N ALA A 56 -14.93 4.13 -3.26
CA ALA A 56 -13.62 4.62 -2.81
C ALA A 56 -12.54 3.54 -2.92
N LEU A 57 -12.87 2.29 -2.57
CA LEU A 57 -11.97 1.14 -2.72
C LEU A 57 -11.66 0.85 -4.19
N THR A 58 -12.65 0.95 -5.09
CA THR A 58 -12.46 0.82 -6.55
C THR A 58 -11.44 1.83 -7.07
N ARG A 59 -11.59 3.10 -6.67
CA ARG A 59 -10.66 4.17 -7.07
C ARG A 59 -9.25 3.90 -6.54
N ARG A 60 -9.13 3.49 -5.27
CA ARG A 60 -7.85 3.09 -4.67
C ARG A 60 -7.21 1.94 -5.46
N LEU A 61 -7.96 0.86 -5.70
CA LEU A 61 -7.47 -0.31 -6.44
C LEU A 61 -6.89 0.10 -7.80
N PHE A 62 -7.67 0.77 -8.66
CA PHE A 62 -7.21 1.12 -10.01
C PHE A 62 -6.09 2.16 -10.05
N ASN A 63 -5.88 2.93 -8.98
CA ASN A 63 -4.74 3.86 -8.88
C ASN A 63 -3.41 3.16 -8.57
N HIS A 64 -3.46 1.91 -8.09
CA HIS A 64 -2.30 1.16 -7.62
C HIS A 64 -1.94 -0.05 -8.48
N VAL A 65 -2.79 -0.45 -9.43
CA VAL A 65 -2.55 -1.59 -10.32
C VAL A 65 -2.09 -1.14 -11.71
N GLU A 66 -1.67 -2.10 -12.54
CA GLU A 66 -1.30 -1.88 -13.95
C GLU A 66 -2.27 -0.95 -14.70
N HIS A 67 -1.71 -0.02 -15.47
CA HIS A 67 -2.49 0.88 -16.29
C HIS A 67 -3.27 0.14 -17.40
N GLY A 68 -4.44 0.68 -17.77
CA GLY A 68 -5.24 0.14 -18.88
C GLY A 68 -6.18 -1.03 -18.51
N ILE A 69 -6.12 -1.57 -17.29
CA ILE A 69 -6.99 -2.68 -16.87
C ILE A 69 -8.36 -2.23 -16.32
N ASN A 70 -8.57 -0.92 -16.12
CA ASN A 70 -9.84 -0.34 -15.69
C ASN A 70 -10.87 -0.35 -16.85
N ILE A 71 -11.39 -1.54 -17.16
CA ILE A 71 -12.33 -1.77 -18.26
C ILE A 71 -13.77 -1.62 -17.77
N SER A 72 -14.59 -0.86 -18.51
CA SER A 72 -16.00 -0.69 -18.18
C SER A 72 -16.76 -2.02 -18.10
N GLY A 73 -17.68 -2.15 -17.14
CA GLY A 73 -18.49 -3.34 -16.94
C GLY A 73 -19.39 -3.69 -18.13
N VAL A 74 -19.73 -2.74 -19.00
CA VAL A 74 -20.50 -3.04 -20.23
C VAL A 74 -19.70 -3.88 -21.23
N ARG A 75 -18.36 -3.86 -21.14
CA ARG A 75 -17.44 -4.59 -22.02
C ARG A 75 -17.08 -5.98 -21.51
N LEU A 76 -17.80 -6.49 -20.50
CA LEU A 76 -17.49 -7.74 -19.82
C LEU A 76 -17.34 -8.93 -20.79
N GLN A 77 -18.24 -9.07 -21.76
CA GLN A 77 -18.21 -10.19 -22.70
C GLN A 77 -17.04 -10.08 -23.67
N GLN A 78 -16.69 -8.87 -24.13
CA GLN A 78 -15.50 -8.66 -24.95
C GLN A 78 -14.22 -8.98 -24.18
N ALA A 79 -14.12 -8.55 -22.91
CA ALA A 79 -12.98 -8.86 -22.05
C ALA A 79 -12.86 -10.37 -21.80
N ARG A 80 -13.99 -11.05 -21.56
CA ARG A 80 -14.04 -12.50 -21.36
C ARG A 80 -13.58 -13.26 -22.61
N HIS A 81 -14.11 -12.89 -23.76
CA HIS A 81 -13.71 -13.49 -25.03
C HIS A 81 -12.21 -13.32 -25.30
N ALA A 82 -11.65 -12.14 -25.04
CA ALA A 82 -10.21 -11.89 -25.20
C ALA A 82 -9.36 -12.75 -24.24
N TYR A 83 -9.80 -12.95 -23.00
CA TYR A 83 -9.12 -13.82 -22.03
C TYR A 83 -9.17 -15.30 -22.42
N GLU A 84 -10.34 -15.79 -22.82
CA GLU A 84 -10.56 -17.21 -23.15
C GLU A 84 -9.81 -17.62 -24.42
N THR A 85 -9.79 -16.75 -25.44
CA THR A 85 -9.16 -17.02 -26.75
C THR A 85 -7.65 -16.77 -26.77
N ALA A 86 -7.09 -16.07 -25.77
CA ALA A 86 -5.66 -15.85 -25.68
C ALA A 86 -4.90 -17.17 -25.45
N LEU A 87 -3.96 -17.46 -26.35
CA LEU A 87 -3.06 -18.62 -26.30
C LEU A 87 -1.70 -18.27 -25.69
N ASP A 88 -1.18 -17.08 -25.99
CA ASP A 88 0.05 -16.59 -25.38
C ASP A 88 -0.16 -16.34 -23.88
N PRO A 89 0.64 -16.94 -22.99
CA PRO A 89 0.46 -16.80 -21.54
C PRO A 89 0.57 -15.37 -21.03
N ALA A 90 1.45 -14.54 -21.60
CA ALA A 90 1.63 -13.16 -21.18
C ALA A 90 0.44 -12.29 -21.57
N LEU A 91 -0.06 -12.43 -22.80
CA LEU A 91 -1.30 -11.80 -23.24
C LEU A 91 -2.51 -12.29 -22.44
N LYS A 92 -2.59 -13.59 -22.15
CA LYS A 92 -3.67 -14.16 -21.36
C LYS A 92 -3.71 -13.59 -19.95
N ARG A 93 -2.55 -13.37 -19.31
CA ARG A 93 -2.46 -12.69 -18.01
C ARG A 93 -3.07 -11.28 -18.08
N VAL A 94 -2.64 -10.46 -19.03
CA VAL A 94 -3.13 -9.08 -19.18
C VAL A 94 -4.63 -9.05 -19.51
N ASN A 95 -5.10 -9.94 -20.39
CA ASN A 95 -6.53 -10.05 -20.67
C ASN A 95 -7.32 -10.51 -19.43
N GLY A 96 -6.74 -11.36 -18.59
CA GLY A 96 -7.30 -11.74 -17.30
C GLY A 96 -7.41 -10.57 -16.33
N ALA A 97 -6.40 -9.70 -16.27
CA ALA A 97 -6.42 -8.46 -15.50
C ALA A 97 -7.50 -7.48 -16.00
N MET A 98 -7.66 -7.35 -17.32
CA MET A 98 -8.72 -6.56 -17.95
C MET A 98 -10.12 -7.14 -17.66
N LEU A 99 -10.26 -8.46 -17.67
CA LEU A 99 -11.50 -9.15 -17.30
C LEU A 99 -11.83 -8.92 -15.81
N ALA A 100 -10.84 -8.99 -14.92
CA ALA A 100 -11.01 -8.66 -13.51
C ALA A 100 -11.55 -7.23 -13.34
N GLY A 101 -10.98 -6.26 -14.06
CA GLY A 101 -11.48 -4.88 -14.06
C GLY A 101 -12.90 -4.73 -14.58
N ALA A 102 -13.27 -5.44 -15.66
CA ALA A 102 -14.63 -5.44 -16.19
C ALA A 102 -15.66 -6.04 -15.23
N LEU A 103 -15.33 -7.17 -14.58
CA LEU A 103 -16.17 -7.78 -13.54
C LEU A 103 -16.35 -6.84 -12.35
N PHE A 104 -15.26 -6.21 -11.93
CA PHE A 104 -15.25 -5.29 -10.80
C PHE A 104 -16.13 -4.05 -11.07
N ASN A 105 -16.00 -3.45 -12.25
CA ASN A 105 -16.83 -2.32 -12.64
C ASN A 105 -18.30 -2.73 -12.83
N ARG A 106 -18.57 -3.94 -13.34
CA ARG A 106 -19.94 -4.49 -13.40
C ARG A 106 -20.55 -4.60 -12.00
N ALA A 107 -19.82 -5.11 -11.02
CA ALA A 107 -20.30 -5.17 -9.63
C ALA A 107 -20.60 -3.78 -9.06
N SER A 108 -19.73 -2.80 -9.34
CA SER A 108 -19.92 -1.40 -8.94
C SER A 108 -21.18 -0.79 -9.55
N ASP A 109 -21.43 -1.03 -10.85
CA ASP A 109 -22.64 -0.59 -11.55
C ASP A 109 -23.91 -1.18 -10.92
N ILE A 110 -23.88 -2.48 -10.59
CA ILE A 110 -25.02 -3.17 -9.98
C ILE A 110 -25.34 -2.60 -8.59
N ILE A 111 -24.33 -2.40 -7.73
CA ILE A 111 -24.53 -1.82 -6.39
C ILE A 111 -25.10 -0.42 -6.49
N ALA A 112 -24.61 0.40 -7.43
CA ALA A 112 -25.13 1.74 -7.65
C ALA A 112 -26.64 1.71 -7.95
N LYS A 113 -27.08 0.81 -8.84
CA LYS A 113 -28.51 0.64 -9.16
C LYS A 113 -29.34 0.09 -8.01
N LEU A 114 -28.79 -0.81 -7.20
CA LEU A 114 -29.47 -1.30 -6.01
C LEU A 114 -29.72 -0.19 -4.97
N VAL A 115 -28.77 0.72 -4.79
CA VAL A 115 -28.95 1.89 -3.92
C VAL A 115 -30.01 2.83 -4.49
N GLU A 116 -29.96 3.16 -5.77
CA GLU A 116 -30.97 4.02 -6.42
C GLU A 116 -32.38 3.44 -6.25
N ILE A 117 -32.56 2.12 -6.39
CA ILE A 117 -33.85 1.45 -6.19
C ILE A 117 -34.29 1.54 -4.72
N GLN A 118 -33.36 1.35 -3.77
CA GLN A 118 -33.68 1.44 -2.35
C GLN A 118 -34.06 2.87 -1.93
N GLU A 119 -33.45 3.89 -2.52
CA GLU A 119 -33.78 5.31 -2.30
C GLU A 119 -35.20 5.66 -2.75
N LEU A 120 -35.77 4.89 -3.69
CA LEU A 120 -37.19 4.99 -4.08
C LEU A 120 -38.15 4.31 -3.07
N GLY A 121 -37.64 3.78 -1.97
CA GLY A 121 -38.42 3.09 -0.93
C GLY A 121 -38.68 1.60 -1.21
N VAL A 122 -38.00 1.02 -2.21
CA VAL A 122 -38.12 -0.41 -2.52
C VAL A 122 -37.24 -1.22 -1.58
N GLU A 123 -37.82 -2.21 -0.92
CA GLU A 123 -37.08 -3.14 -0.06
C GLU A 123 -36.21 -4.10 -0.90
N ILE A 124 -34.90 -4.06 -0.69
CA ILE A 124 -33.95 -5.02 -1.29
C ILE A 124 -33.66 -6.12 -0.28
N ARG A 125 -34.22 -7.30 -0.51
CA ARG A 125 -33.96 -8.51 0.31
C ARG A 125 -32.59 -9.12 0.00
N SER A 126 -32.04 -9.87 0.95
CA SER A 126 -30.71 -10.50 0.82
C SER A 126 -30.62 -11.55 -0.29
N ASP A 127 -31.74 -12.14 -0.73
CA ASP A 127 -31.82 -13.13 -1.80
C ASP A 127 -31.99 -12.50 -3.21
N ASN A 128 -31.98 -11.17 -3.30
CA ASN A 128 -32.13 -10.42 -4.54
C ASN A 128 -31.12 -10.88 -5.61
N ALA A 129 -31.62 -11.12 -6.82
CA ALA A 129 -30.81 -11.65 -7.92
C ALA A 129 -29.66 -10.72 -8.33
N LEU A 130 -29.84 -9.39 -8.25
CA LEU A 130 -28.78 -8.43 -8.55
C LEU A 130 -27.72 -8.42 -7.46
N LEU A 131 -28.09 -8.57 -6.18
CA LEU A 131 -27.10 -8.74 -5.10
C LEU A 131 -26.26 -10.00 -5.31
N ARG A 132 -26.89 -11.11 -5.73
CA ARG A 132 -26.17 -12.35 -6.07
C ARG A 132 -25.23 -12.16 -7.26
N GLU A 133 -25.68 -11.52 -8.33
CA GLU A 133 -24.84 -11.22 -9.50
C GLU A 133 -23.66 -10.31 -9.15
N CYS A 134 -23.87 -9.31 -8.29
CA CYS A 134 -22.81 -8.47 -7.77
C CYS A 134 -21.75 -9.30 -7.01
N GLY A 135 -22.19 -10.17 -6.10
CA GLY A 135 -21.30 -11.08 -5.37
C GLY A 135 -20.49 -11.99 -6.30
N ASN A 136 -21.13 -12.57 -7.33
CA ASN A 136 -20.46 -13.39 -8.34
C ASN A 136 -19.38 -12.61 -9.08
N CYS A 137 -19.69 -11.39 -9.52
CA CYS A 137 -18.73 -10.51 -10.19
C CYS A 137 -17.52 -10.23 -9.31
N LEU A 138 -17.72 -9.88 -8.03
CA LEU A 138 -16.64 -9.59 -7.08
C LEU A 138 -15.79 -10.84 -6.77
N GLN A 139 -16.42 -12.01 -6.65
CA GLN A 139 -15.72 -13.28 -6.40
C GLN A 139 -14.83 -13.70 -7.57
N GLU A 140 -15.32 -13.54 -8.80
CA GLU A 140 -14.54 -13.83 -10.00
C GLU A 140 -13.43 -12.78 -10.20
N ALA A 141 -13.72 -11.50 -9.97
CA ALA A 141 -12.72 -10.44 -9.99
C ALA A 141 -11.59 -10.69 -8.99
N LEU A 142 -11.90 -11.13 -7.77
CA LEU A 142 -10.89 -11.54 -6.77
C LEU A 142 -10.01 -12.68 -7.27
N THR A 143 -10.60 -13.66 -7.96
CA THR A 143 -9.86 -14.81 -8.49
C THR A 143 -8.87 -14.39 -9.57
N LEU A 144 -9.33 -13.56 -10.51
CA LEU A 144 -8.51 -13.04 -11.61
C LEU A 144 -7.54 -11.92 -11.15
N GLY A 145 -7.84 -11.24 -10.05
CA GLY A 145 -7.01 -10.18 -9.47
C GLY A 145 -5.58 -10.63 -9.16
N ARG A 146 -5.37 -11.93 -8.92
CA ARG A 146 -4.04 -12.55 -8.74
C ARG A 146 -3.12 -12.45 -9.96
N LEU A 147 -3.68 -12.16 -11.14
CA LEU A 147 -2.94 -11.97 -12.39
C LEU A 147 -2.44 -10.53 -12.56
N VAL A 148 -2.89 -9.62 -11.69
CA VAL A 148 -2.69 -8.18 -11.79
C VAL A 148 -1.44 -7.80 -11.01
N LEU A 149 -0.54 -7.08 -11.66
CA LEU A 149 0.66 -6.54 -11.01
C LEU A 149 0.36 -5.19 -10.38
N HIS A 150 1.19 -4.80 -9.42
CA HIS A 150 1.26 -3.40 -9.01
C HIS A 150 1.67 -2.53 -10.21
N ARG A 151 1.31 -1.25 -10.20
CA ARG A 151 1.69 -0.29 -11.24
C ARG A 151 3.20 -0.14 -11.46
N SER A 152 4.03 -0.55 -10.49
CA SER A 152 5.49 -0.60 -10.63
C SER A 152 5.97 -1.77 -11.49
N GLY A 153 5.11 -2.75 -11.80
CA GLY A 153 5.46 -4.01 -12.46
C GLY A 153 5.97 -5.09 -11.50
N GLU A 154 6.06 -4.79 -10.21
CA GLU A 154 6.44 -5.73 -9.14
C GLU A 154 5.27 -6.64 -8.74
N GLU A 155 5.36 -7.28 -7.57
CA GLU A 155 4.31 -8.19 -7.08
C GLU A 155 2.91 -7.56 -7.10
N GLY A 156 1.91 -8.40 -7.38
CA GLY A 156 0.50 -7.99 -7.32
C GLY A 156 0.08 -7.63 -5.91
N ILE A 157 -0.86 -6.68 -5.80
CA ILE A 157 -1.51 -6.35 -4.53
C ILE A 157 -2.87 -7.06 -4.46
N ASP A 158 -2.84 -8.39 -4.40
CA ASP A 158 -4.04 -9.26 -4.42
C ASP A 158 -5.04 -8.86 -3.33
N GLU A 159 -4.55 -8.37 -2.19
CA GLU A 159 -5.39 -7.99 -1.05
C GLU A 159 -6.37 -6.86 -1.39
N LEU A 160 -5.99 -5.92 -2.29
CA LEU A 160 -6.87 -4.82 -2.71
C LEU A 160 -8.06 -5.31 -3.55
N TRP A 161 -7.94 -6.47 -4.19
CA TRP A 161 -9.05 -7.10 -4.93
C TRP A 161 -10.07 -7.75 -3.99
N GLY A 162 -9.66 -8.11 -2.76
CA GLY A 162 -10.53 -8.73 -1.76
C GLY A 162 -11.30 -7.73 -0.89
N GLU A 163 -10.73 -6.55 -0.62
CA GLU A 163 -11.38 -5.51 0.21
C GLU A 163 -12.82 -5.20 -0.21
N PRO A 164 -13.16 -5.07 -1.51
CA PRO A 164 -14.51 -4.69 -1.93
C PRO A 164 -15.52 -5.82 -1.75
N LEU A 165 -15.12 -7.07 -2.02
CA LEU A 165 -15.93 -8.24 -1.70
C LEU A 165 -16.16 -8.36 -0.19
N HIS A 166 -15.12 -8.08 0.60
CA HIS A 166 -15.23 -8.08 2.06
C HIS A 166 -16.22 -7.02 2.54
N ALA A 167 -16.01 -5.75 2.15
CA ALA A 167 -16.91 -4.63 2.47
C ALA A 167 -18.37 -4.88 2.05
N PHE A 168 -18.58 -5.60 0.94
CA PHE A 168 -19.91 -6.01 0.49
C PHE A 168 -20.53 -7.06 1.42
N SER A 169 -19.77 -8.06 1.83
CA SER A 169 -20.26 -9.29 2.47
C SER A 169 -20.47 -9.20 3.98
N ILE A 170 -19.81 -8.26 4.67
CA ILE A 170 -19.88 -8.13 6.14
C ILE A 170 -20.43 -6.75 6.56
N PRO A 171 -20.79 -6.56 7.84
CA PRO A 171 -21.05 -5.23 8.39
C PRO A 171 -19.90 -4.25 8.15
N VAL A 172 -20.23 -2.97 7.99
CA VAL A 172 -19.23 -1.92 7.77
C VAL A 172 -18.24 -1.79 8.94
N GLU A 173 -18.70 -2.00 10.17
CA GLU A 173 -17.84 -1.96 11.37
C GLU A 173 -16.75 -3.04 11.34
N ASP A 174 -17.13 -4.29 11.07
CA ASP A 174 -16.23 -5.43 10.95
C ASP A 174 -15.20 -5.21 9.81
N PHE A 175 -15.63 -4.58 8.71
CA PHE A 175 -14.71 -4.21 7.62
C PHE A 175 -13.66 -3.20 8.10
N PHE A 176 -14.05 -2.19 8.87
CA PHE A 176 -13.11 -1.22 9.43
C PHE A 176 -12.11 -1.86 10.39
N GLU A 177 -12.51 -2.85 11.19
CA GLU A 177 -11.58 -3.64 12.01
C GLU A 177 -10.53 -4.34 11.14
N SER A 178 -10.95 -5.00 10.07
CA SER A 178 -10.03 -5.67 9.13
C SER A 178 -9.03 -4.70 8.49
N ARG A 179 -9.43 -3.43 8.29
CA ARG A 179 -8.56 -2.39 7.75
C ARG A 179 -7.46 -1.99 8.72
N TYR A 180 -7.72 -1.94 10.02
CA TYR A 180 -6.68 -1.61 11.00
C TYR A 180 -5.58 -2.66 11.05
N LEU A 181 -5.92 -3.94 10.87
CA LEU A 181 -4.92 -5.01 10.71
C LEU A 181 -4.02 -4.76 9.49
N LYS A 182 -4.60 -4.33 8.36
CA LYS A 182 -3.83 -3.99 7.15
C LYS A 182 -2.94 -2.77 7.33
N ILE A 183 -3.44 -1.74 8.01
CA ILE A 183 -2.63 -0.57 8.38
C ILE A 183 -1.47 -0.99 9.27
N ALA A 184 -1.71 -1.79 10.31
CA ALA A 184 -0.66 -2.25 11.22
C ALA A 184 0.42 -3.09 10.50
N SER A 185 0.01 -4.01 9.62
CA SER A 185 0.95 -4.77 8.78
C SER A 185 1.77 -3.86 7.85
N THR A 186 1.15 -2.80 7.31
CA THR A 186 1.87 -1.84 6.46
C THR A 186 2.88 -1.03 7.28
N LEU A 187 2.52 -0.57 8.48
CA LEU A 187 3.43 0.14 9.38
C LEU A 187 4.64 -0.72 9.77
N ARG A 188 4.40 -2.01 10.00
CA ARG A 188 5.47 -2.99 10.24
C ARG A 188 6.47 -3.07 9.10
N ASP A 189 5.98 -3.15 7.87
CA ASP A 189 6.87 -3.21 6.69
C ASP A 189 7.61 -1.89 6.48
N VAL A 190 6.97 -0.74 6.76
CA VAL A 190 7.62 0.57 6.78
C VAL A 190 8.78 0.57 7.81
N ASP A 191 8.54 0.09 9.03
CA ASP A 191 9.59 -0.02 10.06
C ASP A 191 10.72 -0.96 9.65
N HIS A 192 10.39 -2.12 9.08
CA HIS A 192 11.39 -3.08 8.62
C HIS A 192 12.29 -2.50 7.53
N ILE A 193 11.70 -1.80 6.55
CA ILE A 193 12.45 -1.13 5.48
C ILE A 193 13.32 -0.01 6.06
N GLY A 194 12.77 0.81 6.96
CA GLY A 194 13.50 1.91 7.61
C GLY A 194 14.69 1.43 8.44
N ALA A 195 14.50 0.36 9.21
CA ALA A 195 15.55 -0.28 9.99
C ALA A 195 16.64 -0.88 9.10
N ALA A 196 16.26 -1.58 8.03
CA ALA A 196 17.22 -2.16 7.09
C ALA A 196 18.04 -1.08 6.37
N LEU A 197 17.39 -0.01 5.89
CA LEU A 197 18.07 1.14 5.28
C LEU A 197 19.04 1.80 6.27
N THR A 198 18.59 2.06 7.49
CA THR A 198 19.43 2.68 8.54
C THR A 198 20.65 1.81 8.82
N CYS A 199 20.45 0.51 9.07
CA CYS A 199 21.54 -0.41 9.38
C CYS A 199 22.51 -0.61 8.21
N CYS A 200 22.05 -0.45 6.97
CA CYS A 200 22.88 -0.53 5.78
C CYS A 200 23.85 0.66 5.66
N PHE A 201 23.41 1.86 6.03
CA PHE A 201 24.14 3.11 5.74
C PHE A 201 24.71 3.82 6.97
N GLU A 202 24.36 3.40 8.19
CA GLU A 202 24.81 4.09 9.42
C GLU A 202 26.32 3.98 9.68
N GLU A 203 26.93 2.84 9.32
CA GLU A 203 28.37 2.59 9.45
C GLU A 203 29.13 2.95 8.16
N ASP A 204 28.43 3.40 7.13
CA ASP A 204 28.99 3.72 5.83
C ASP A 204 29.48 5.18 5.81
N GLY A 205 30.79 5.37 5.61
CA GLY A 205 31.42 6.69 5.65
C GLY A 205 30.89 7.68 4.60
N ASP A 206 30.41 7.20 3.45
CA ASP A 206 29.86 8.05 2.39
C ASP A 206 28.36 8.36 2.59
N PHE A 207 27.67 7.54 3.39
CA PHE A 207 26.22 7.62 3.56
C PHE A 207 25.74 7.94 4.98
N ALA A 208 26.61 8.06 5.98
CA ALA A 208 26.19 8.33 7.37
C ALA A 208 25.22 9.53 7.52
N ALA A 209 25.36 10.56 6.68
CA ALA A 209 24.51 11.75 6.68
C ALA A 209 23.08 11.51 6.15
N ILE A 210 22.79 10.34 5.55
CA ILE A 210 21.46 9.98 5.04
C ILE A 210 20.53 9.46 6.14
N VAL A 211 21.07 8.97 7.26
CA VAL A 211 20.29 8.34 8.34
C VAL A 211 19.18 9.25 8.89
N PRO A 212 19.41 10.55 9.14
CA PRO A 212 18.32 11.46 9.54
C PRO A 212 17.23 11.60 8.47
N LEU A 213 17.58 11.56 7.19
CA LEU A 213 16.62 11.64 6.08
C LEU A 213 15.76 10.39 5.99
N ILE A 214 16.37 9.21 6.18
CA ILE A 214 15.63 7.94 6.29
C ILE A 214 14.61 8.03 7.42
N ARG A 215 15.03 8.43 8.63
CA ARG A 215 14.13 8.55 9.79
C ARG A 215 12.97 9.51 9.51
N CYS A 216 13.24 10.67 8.91
CA CYS A 216 12.21 11.64 8.51
C CYS A 216 11.21 11.03 7.51
N ALA A 217 11.68 10.29 6.51
CA ALA A 217 10.82 9.60 5.54
C ALA A 217 9.94 8.52 6.20
N ILE A 218 10.49 7.76 7.15
CA ILE A 218 9.74 6.75 7.92
C ILE A 218 8.66 7.39 8.78
N ASP A 219 8.99 8.46 9.53
CA ASP A 219 8.01 9.18 10.36
C ASP A 219 6.89 9.79 9.51
N ALA A 220 7.21 10.28 8.31
CA ALA A 220 6.20 10.78 7.38
C ALA A 220 5.36 9.64 6.77
N ALA A 221 5.98 8.49 6.46
CA ALA A 221 5.29 7.29 5.98
C ALA A 221 4.28 6.75 7.01
N HIS A 222 4.65 6.69 8.29
CA HIS A 222 3.75 6.30 9.39
C HIS A 222 2.48 7.13 9.40
N ARG A 223 2.63 8.46 9.42
CA ARG A 223 1.51 9.40 9.40
C ARG A 223 0.68 9.26 8.12
N LYS A 224 1.33 9.05 6.98
CA LYS A 224 0.65 8.87 5.70
C LYS A 224 -0.19 7.59 5.64
N VAL A 225 0.33 6.49 6.19
CA VAL A 225 -0.33 5.18 6.21
C VAL A 225 -1.63 5.25 7.00
N GLU A 226 -1.65 5.89 8.16
CA GLU A 226 -2.89 6.01 8.95
C GLU A 226 -3.85 7.10 8.44
N THR A 227 -3.35 8.22 7.89
CA THR A 227 -4.18 9.39 7.56
C THR A 227 -5.03 9.16 6.31
N LEU A 228 -6.37 9.26 6.45
CA LEU A 228 -7.34 9.20 5.36
C LEU A 228 -7.27 10.41 4.42
N GLN A 229 -7.66 10.22 3.15
CA GLN A 229 -7.69 11.34 2.18
C GLN A 229 -8.78 12.38 2.49
N THR A 230 -9.82 11.97 3.24
CA THR A 230 -10.91 12.84 3.70
C THR A 230 -10.61 13.51 5.04
N ASP A 231 -9.44 13.26 5.63
CA ASP A 231 -8.99 13.86 6.88
C ASP A 231 -8.31 15.20 6.57
N ASP A 232 -8.65 16.28 7.28
CA ASP A 232 -8.08 17.61 7.03
C ASP A 232 -6.55 17.64 7.22
N LEU A 233 -5.99 16.73 8.02
CA LEU A 233 -4.54 16.58 8.16
C LEU A 233 -3.86 16.15 6.86
N ILE A 234 -4.59 15.71 5.84
CA ILE A 234 -3.99 15.36 4.55
C ILE A 234 -3.20 16.52 3.95
N PHE A 235 -3.60 17.77 4.19
CA PHE A 235 -2.92 18.96 3.68
C PHE A 235 -1.57 19.25 4.35
N THR A 236 -1.26 18.59 5.46
CA THR A 236 0.07 18.63 6.09
C THR A 236 0.82 17.31 5.88
N VAL A 237 0.14 16.18 6.11
CA VAL A 237 0.73 14.84 6.03
C VAL A 237 1.18 14.49 4.61
N TRP A 238 0.39 14.81 3.57
CA TRP A 238 0.77 14.49 2.20
C TRP A 238 1.99 15.31 1.73
N PRO A 239 2.03 16.65 1.86
CA PRO A 239 3.22 17.42 1.50
C PRO A 239 4.47 16.99 2.26
N GLU A 240 4.38 16.77 3.58
CA GLU A 240 5.52 16.33 4.38
C GLU A 240 6.05 14.96 3.93
N PHE A 241 5.16 14.03 3.58
CA PHE A 241 5.54 12.73 3.04
C PHE A 241 6.29 12.86 1.71
N VAL A 242 5.77 13.68 0.78
CA VAL A 242 6.40 13.91 -0.51
C VAL A 242 7.79 14.55 -0.35
N VAL A 243 7.87 15.63 0.44
CA VAL A 243 9.13 16.36 0.67
C VAL A 243 10.17 15.50 1.38
N ALA A 244 9.77 14.67 2.34
CA ALA A 244 10.70 13.75 3.01
C ALA A 244 11.31 12.75 2.02
N GLY A 245 10.49 12.23 1.10
CA GLY A 245 10.96 11.37 0.00
C GLY A 245 11.89 12.09 -0.98
N GLU A 246 11.52 13.30 -1.41
CA GLU A 246 12.36 14.11 -2.29
C GLU A 246 13.71 14.39 -1.66
N ASN A 247 13.76 14.76 -0.37
CA ASN A 247 15.03 14.99 0.33
C ASN A 247 15.89 13.72 0.37
N LEU A 248 15.27 12.54 0.56
CA LEU A 248 15.96 11.26 0.56
C LEU A 248 16.55 10.93 -0.83
N ILE A 249 15.81 11.16 -1.92
CA ILE A 249 16.25 10.90 -3.31
C ILE A 249 17.30 11.92 -3.78
N HIS A 250 17.20 13.17 -3.32
CA HIS A 250 18.14 14.22 -3.68
C HIS A 250 19.43 14.21 -2.84
N TYR A 251 19.55 13.32 -1.85
CA TYR A 251 20.79 13.12 -1.11
C TYR A 251 21.96 12.85 -2.06
N ARG A 252 23.12 13.45 -1.76
CA ARG A 252 24.36 13.19 -2.47
C ARG A 252 25.47 12.89 -1.45
N PRO A 253 26.19 11.77 -1.59
CA PRO A 253 27.37 11.50 -0.76
C PRO A 253 28.50 12.49 -1.09
N PRO A 254 29.53 12.60 -0.23
CA PRO A 254 30.71 13.40 -0.53
C PRO A 254 31.35 13.00 -1.86
N SER A 255 31.76 13.98 -2.66
CA SER A 255 32.34 13.73 -3.98
C SER A 255 33.55 12.80 -3.90
N ALA A 256 33.47 11.66 -4.60
CA ALA A 256 34.62 10.80 -4.85
C ALA A 256 35.49 11.39 -5.97
N SER A 257 36.79 11.09 -5.94
CA SER A 257 37.66 11.35 -7.10
C SER A 257 37.21 10.46 -8.25
N ALA A 258 37.20 10.99 -9.47
CA ALA A 258 36.86 10.21 -10.67
C ALA A 258 37.84 9.04 -10.91
N GLU A 259 39.05 9.12 -10.33
CA GLU A 259 40.04 8.05 -10.38
C GLU A 259 39.74 6.90 -9.41
N ASP A 260 38.89 7.13 -8.39
CA ASP A 260 38.51 6.16 -7.37
C ASP A 260 37.25 5.37 -7.77
N ILE A 261 37.41 4.56 -8.83
CA ILE A 261 36.32 3.85 -9.52
C ILE A 261 35.47 2.99 -8.56
N GLU A 262 36.08 2.33 -7.59
CA GLU A 262 35.36 1.46 -6.65
C GLU A 262 34.47 2.28 -5.72
N ARG A 263 34.95 3.43 -5.23
CA ARG A 263 34.14 4.34 -4.42
C ARG A 263 33.00 4.96 -5.23
N VAL A 264 33.26 5.36 -6.47
CA VAL A 264 32.22 5.86 -7.39
C VAL A 264 31.12 4.81 -7.58
N ARG A 265 31.49 3.57 -7.90
CA ARG A 265 30.53 2.47 -8.09
C ARG A 265 29.75 2.16 -6.82
N HIS A 266 30.42 2.16 -5.67
CA HIS A 266 29.79 1.97 -4.37
C HIS A 266 28.73 3.06 -4.10
N GLN A 267 29.06 4.33 -4.35
CA GLN A 267 28.13 5.46 -4.22
C GLN A 267 26.94 5.35 -5.18
N GLU A 268 27.17 4.97 -6.44
CA GLU A 268 26.09 4.77 -7.42
C GLU A 268 25.11 3.69 -6.98
N HIS A 269 25.61 2.53 -6.56
CA HIS A 269 24.77 1.45 -6.06
C HIS A 269 24.03 1.82 -4.77
N GLY A 270 24.69 2.53 -3.84
CA GLY A 270 24.06 3.03 -2.62
C GLY A 270 22.89 3.97 -2.92
N LEU A 271 23.07 4.93 -3.83
CA LEU A 271 22.01 5.85 -4.28
C LEU A 271 20.85 5.10 -4.96
N GLN A 272 21.12 4.07 -5.76
CA GLN A 272 20.08 3.25 -6.36
C GLN A 272 19.27 2.47 -5.31
N LEU A 273 19.91 1.93 -4.28
CA LEU A 273 19.23 1.23 -3.18
C LEU A 273 18.35 2.18 -2.36
N VAL A 274 18.83 3.41 -2.11
CA VAL A 274 18.02 4.47 -1.48
C VAL A 274 16.78 4.76 -2.34
N ALA A 275 16.95 4.91 -3.65
CA ALA A 275 15.84 5.18 -4.56
C ALA A 275 14.82 4.04 -4.61
N GLN A 276 15.28 2.79 -4.62
CA GLN A 276 14.41 1.61 -4.56
C GLN A 276 13.68 1.51 -3.22
N GLY A 277 14.37 1.76 -2.10
CA GLY A 277 13.76 1.75 -0.77
C GLY A 277 12.65 2.78 -0.65
N TRP A 278 12.89 4.00 -1.14
CA TRP A 278 11.84 5.03 -1.21
C TRP A 278 10.68 4.62 -2.11
N ALA A 279 10.93 4.05 -3.29
CA ALA A 279 9.87 3.61 -4.19
C ALA A 279 8.93 2.60 -3.50
N ILE A 280 9.49 1.60 -2.81
CA ILE A 280 8.71 0.61 -2.06
C ILE A 280 7.94 1.27 -0.92
N LEU A 281 8.58 2.14 -0.12
CA LEU A 281 7.91 2.89 0.95
C LEU A 281 6.73 3.71 0.42
N ASN A 282 6.92 4.41 -0.70
CA ASN A 282 5.90 5.18 -1.36
C ASN A 282 4.73 4.31 -1.84
N ASP A 283 5.03 3.16 -2.44
CA ASP A 283 4.02 2.24 -2.96
C ASP A 283 3.16 1.66 -1.84
N ILE A 284 3.78 1.07 -0.81
CA ILE A 284 3.03 0.46 0.31
C ILE A 284 2.30 1.51 1.15
N SER A 285 2.87 2.72 1.31
CA SER A 285 2.25 3.79 2.12
C SER A 285 1.01 4.37 1.46
N ARG A 286 1.04 4.56 0.13
CA ARG A 286 -0.10 5.06 -0.63
C ARG A 286 -1.16 3.98 -0.81
N ALA A 287 -0.73 2.76 -1.13
CA ALA A 287 -1.62 1.62 -1.26
C ALA A 287 -2.22 1.22 0.09
N ARG A 288 -1.56 1.50 1.22
CA ARG A 288 -1.85 0.97 2.58
C ARG A 288 -1.95 -0.55 2.61
N THR A 289 -1.06 -1.18 1.87
CA THR A 289 -1.02 -2.63 1.72
C THR A 289 0.43 -3.09 1.66
N PRO A 290 0.81 -4.12 2.43
CA PRO A 290 2.13 -4.74 2.36
C PRO A 290 2.51 -5.24 0.96
N MET A 291 3.81 -5.26 0.69
CA MET A 291 4.43 -5.94 -0.45
C MET A 291 5.55 -6.85 0.08
N PRO A 292 5.21 -8.02 0.62
CA PRO A 292 6.16 -8.85 1.38
C PRO A 292 7.28 -9.43 0.51
N LYS A 293 7.04 -9.84 -0.74
CA LYS A 293 8.08 -10.42 -1.59
C LYS A 293 9.04 -9.34 -2.07
N THR A 294 8.50 -8.20 -2.48
CA THR A 294 9.30 -7.04 -2.90
C THR A 294 10.12 -6.50 -1.73
N THR A 295 9.51 -6.37 -0.54
CA THR A 295 10.20 -5.94 0.69
C THR A 295 11.33 -6.91 1.06
N GLN A 296 11.07 -8.22 1.09
CA GLN A 296 12.09 -9.22 1.44
C GLN A 296 13.21 -9.29 0.39
N SER A 297 12.89 -9.13 -0.89
CA SER A 297 13.89 -9.04 -1.96
C SER A 297 14.78 -7.81 -1.79
N PHE A 298 14.18 -6.67 -1.46
CA PHE A 298 14.91 -5.44 -1.23
C PHE A 298 15.84 -5.50 -0.01
N ILE A 299 15.37 -6.03 1.12
CA ILE A 299 16.21 -6.19 2.32
C ILE A 299 17.43 -7.07 2.03
N ARG A 300 17.26 -8.17 1.28
CA ARG A 300 18.38 -9.02 0.85
C ARG A 300 19.41 -8.26 -0.02
N ARG A 301 18.97 -7.30 -0.84
CA ARG A 301 19.88 -6.45 -1.63
C ARG A 301 20.67 -5.48 -0.75
N LEU A 302 20.05 -4.91 0.29
CA LEU A 302 20.74 -4.08 1.28
C LEU A 302 21.79 -4.89 2.05
N GLU A 303 21.46 -6.10 2.48
CA GLU A 303 22.39 -7.01 3.16
C GLU A 303 23.59 -7.36 2.27
N ALA A 304 23.36 -7.67 0.99
CA ALA A 304 24.43 -7.94 0.03
C ALA A 304 25.32 -6.71 -0.16
N PHE A 305 24.73 -5.53 -0.36
CA PHE A 305 25.48 -4.28 -0.51
C PHE A 305 26.35 -3.98 0.72
N ARG A 306 25.83 -4.17 1.94
CA ARG A 306 26.60 -3.98 3.17
C ARG A 306 27.82 -4.91 3.26
N GLN A 307 27.72 -6.12 2.71
CA GLN A 307 28.81 -7.11 2.76
C GLN A 307 29.88 -6.89 1.68
N SER A 308 29.49 -6.49 0.46
CA SER A 308 30.39 -6.41 -0.70
C SER A 308 30.63 -5.00 -1.24
N GLY A 309 30.00 -3.97 -0.67
CA GLY A 309 30.04 -2.59 -1.16
C GLY A 309 29.37 -2.39 -2.53
N THR A 310 28.81 -3.44 -3.11
CA THR A 310 28.17 -3.47 -4.43
C THR A 310 27.03 -4.48 -4.42
N CYS A 311 25.98 -4.26 -5.24
CA CYS A 311 24.88 -5.23 -5.37
C CYS A 311 24.82 -5.75 -6.81
N PRO A 312 25.00 -7.06 -7.04
CA PRO A 312 24.87 -7.66 -8.37
C PRO A 312 23.46 -7.46 -8.93
N GLY A 313 23.35 -7.14 -10.22
CA GLY A 313 22.05 -7.04 -10.92
C GLY A 313 21.28 -5.74 -10.67
N LEU A 314 21.85 -4.76 -9.96
CA LEU A 314 21.39 -3.38 -10.05
C LEU A 314 21.62 -2.89 -11.48
N LEU A 315 20.54 -2.56 -12.21
CA LEU A 315 20.65 -1.88 -13.49
C LEU A 315 21.30 -0.52 -13.25
N VAL A 316 22.42 -0.25 -13.92
CA VAL A 316 22.88 1.12 -14.18
C VAL A 316 21.70 1.87 -14.79
N PRO A 317 21.37 3.09 -14.35
CA PRO A 317 20.22 3.79 -14.90
C PRO A 317 20.48 3.98 -16.39
N LEU A 318 19.59 3.45 -17.24
CA LEU A 318 19.36 4.08 -18.53
C LEU A 318 18.88 5.48 -18.16
N THR A 319 19.68 6.48 -18.50
CA THR A 319 19.39 7.91 -18.38
C THR A 319 17.89 8.19 -18.42
N VAL A 320 17.38 8.85 -17.37
CA VAL A 320 16.01 9.34 -17.28
C VAL A 320 15.68 10.09 -18.59
N PRO A 321 14.63 9.75 -19.34
CA PRO A 321 14.16 10.63 -20.39
C PRO A 321 13.55 11.88 -19.76
N ASP A 322 13.91 13.04 -20.31
CA ASP A 322 13.40 14.37 -19.97
C ASP A 322 11.86 14.45 -19.80
#